data_AF-A0A9D2U9X5-F1
#
_entry.id   AF-A0A9D2U9X5-F1
#
_cell.length_a   1.000
_cell.length_b   1.000
_cell.length_c   1.000
_cell.angle_alpha   90.00
_cell.angle_beta   90.00
_cell.angle_gamma   90.00
#
_symmetry.space_group_name_H-M   'P 1'
#
loop_
_entity.id
_entity.type
_entity.pdbx_description
1 polymer ?
#
loop_
_entity_poly.entity_id
_entity_poly.type
_entity_poly.pdbx_seq_one_letter_code
_entity_poly.pdbx_strand_id
1 'polypeptide(L)'
;EIDGTYTGKVLHFNKGQAKVDKLMELVERGGYDLSRSYAYTDSHTDLPLLEAVGHPYAINPDRQLRKIARERDWPIEYFSRPEPLFKPGKVIAGAGTLALIGAATTGLILWLRQRAQDVGSASTPQLLARLMPRRTY
;
A
#
# COMPACT_ATOMS: atom_id res chain seq x y z
N GLU A 1 15.40 -2.22 19.86
CA GLU A 1 15.04 -0.89 19.32
C GLU A 1 16.14 0.07 19.73
N ILE A 2 16.48 1.03 18.87
CA ILE A 2 17.34 2.16 19.19
C ILE A 2 16.60 3.39 18.68
N ASP A 3 16.31 4.34 19.56
CA ASP A 3 15.64 5.62 19.26
C ASP A 3 14.34 5.47 18.43
N GLY A 4 13.39 4.64 18.87
CA GLY A 4 12.13 4.45 18.15
C GLY A 4 12.25 3.56 16.89
N THR A 5 13.45 3.12 16.53
CA THR A 5 13.72 2.43 15.27
C THR A 5 14.04 0.96 15.49
N TYR A 6 13.41 0.09 14.70
CA TYR A 6 13.74 -1.33 14.66
C TYR A 6 15.15 -1.55 14.15
N THR A 7 15.95 -2.29 14.91
CA THR A 7 17.37 -2.53 14.60
C THR A 7 17.58 -3.65 13.56
N GLY A 8 16.51 -4.36 13.16
CA GLY A 8 16.59 -5.55 12.31
C GLY A 8 17.13 -6.80 13.02
N LYS A 9 17.59 -6.71 14.27
CA LYS A 9 18.05 -7.87 15.05
C LYS A 9 16.86 -8.77 15.40
N VAL A 10 16.91 -10.01 14.96
CA VAL A 10 15.94 -11.05 15.37
C VAL A 10 16.31 -11.53 16.76
N LEU A 11 15.45 -11.26 17.74
CA LEU A 11 15.67 -11.67 19.14
C LEU A 11 15.30 -13.14 19.35
N HIS A 12 14.26 -13.61 18.68
CA HIS A 12 13.80 -14.98 18.78
C HIS A 12 13.06 -15.39 17.50
N PHE A 13 13.36 -16.60 17.01
CA PHE A 13 12.77 -17.12 15.79
C PHE A 13 11.68 -18.15 16.11
N ASN A 14 10.43 -17.66 16.23
CA ASN A 14 9.26 -18.45 16.61
C ASN A 14 8.77 -19.34 15.44
N LYS A 15 9.48 -20.43 15.15
CA LYS A 15 9.10 -21.40 14.12
C LYS A 15 9.16 -22.82 14.66
N GLY A 16 8.12 -23.61 14.37
CA GLY A 16 8.00 -24.99 14.83
C GLY A 16 8.07 -25.12 16.33
N GLN A 17 8.99 -25.93 16.86
CA GLN A 17 9.10 -26.20 18.29
C GLN A 17 9.24 -24.92 19.14
N ALA A 18 9.94 -23.91 18.63
CA ALA A 18 10.09 -22.63 19.33
C ALA A 18 8.74 -21.94 19.63
N LYS A 19 7.70 -22.16 18.80
CA LYS A 19 6.34 -21.68 19.10
C LYS A 19 5.74 -22.39 20.30
N VAL A 20 5.99 -23.69 20.46
CA VAL A 20 5.51 -24.47 21.61
C VAL A 20 6.24 -24.03 22.87
N ASP A 21 7.54 -23.78 22.80
CA ASP A 21 8.31 -23.29 23.96
C ASP A 21 7.71 -21.96 24.48
N LYS A 22 7.38 -21.04 23.56
CA LYS A 22 6.67 -19.80 23.91
C LYS A 22 5.23 -19.99 24.37
N LEU A 23 4.53 -21.00 23.84
CA LEU A 23 3.21 -21.37 24.33
C LEU A 23 3.28 -21.85 25.78
N MET A 24 4.26 -22.67 26.12
CA MET A 24 4.44 -23.19 27.48
C MET A 24 4.80 -22.07 28.47
N GLU A 25 5.67 -21.12 28.08
CA GLU A 25 5.92 -19.91 28.89
C GLU A 25 4.62 -19.10 29.13
N LEU A 26 3.72 -19.05 28.15
CA LEU A 26 2.43 -18.37 28.27
C LEU A 26 1.48 -19.15 29.21
N VAL A 27 1.46 -20.47 29.12
CA VAL A 27 0.71 -21.37 30.01
C VAL A 27 1.18 -21.24 31.45
N GLU A 28 2.49 -21.26 31.70
CA GLU A 28 3.07 -21.10 33.04
C GLU A 28 2.68 -19.76 33.67
N ARG A 29 2.68 -18.68 32.88
CA ARG A 29 2.33 -17.35 33.37
C ARG A 29 0.82 -17.16 33.56
N GLY A 30 -0.01 -17.77 32.73
CA GLY A 30 -1.44 -17.48 32.64
C GLY A 30 -2.38 -18.59 33.11
N GLY A 31 -1.88 -19.80 33.35
CA GLY A 31 -2.70 -20.95 33.75
C GLY A 31 -3.67 -21.43 32.67
N TYR A 32 -3.28 -21.34 31.38
CA TYR A 32 -4.16 -21.75 30.28
C TYR A 32 -4.25 -23.27 30.17
N ASP A 33 -5.48 -23.79 30.06
CA ASP A 33 -5.74 -25.20 29.79
C ASP A 33 -5.64 -25.48 28.29
N LEU A 34 -4.54 -26.10 27.88
CA LEU A 34 -4.30 -26.45 26.48
C LEU A 34 -5.30 -27.49 25.94
N SER A 35 -5.88 -28.34 26.80
CA SER A 35 -6.89 -29.32 26.38
C SER A 35 -8.19 -28.67 25.91
N ARG A 36 -8.44 -27.42 26.32
CA ARG A 36 -9.58 -26.60 25.91
C ARG A 36 -9.20 -25.51 24.90
N SER A 37 -7.94 -25.46 24.51
CA SER A 37 -7.40 -24.44 23.61
C SER A 37 -7.48 -24.87 22.15
N TYR A 38 -7.54 -23.88 21.27
CA TYR A 38 -7.61 -24.07 19.83
C TYR A 38 -6.33 -23.56 19.18
N ALA A 39 -5.86 -24.26 18.15
CA ALA A 39 -4.74 -23.80 17.33
C ALA A 39 -5.11 -23.91 15.86
N TYR A 40 -4.73 -22.89 15.09
CA TYR A 40 -5.01 -22.75 13.67
C TYR A 40 -3.70 -22.48 12.94
N THR A 41 -3.39 -23.24 11.90
CA THR A 41 -2.21 -23.01 11.05
C THR A 41 -2.42 -23.55 9.65
N ASP A 42 -1.71 -22.95 8.70
CA ASP A 42 -1.66 -23.36 7.30
C ASP A 42 -0.40 -24.15 6.96
N SER A 43 0.58 -24.21 7.87
CA SER A 43 1.88 -24.81 7.59
C SER A 43 2.21 -26.01 8.48
N HIS A 44 2.74 -27.06 7.86
CA HIS A 44 3.24 -28.25 8.58
C HIS A 44 4.37 -27.92 9.55
N THR A 45 5.05 -26.77 9.40
CA THR A 45 6.11 -26.39 10.36
C THR A 45 5.56 -26.19 11.76
N ASP A 46 4.26 -25.88 11.89
CA ASP A 46 3.56 -25.70 13.16
C ASP A 46 2.90 -26.99 13.66
N LEU A 47 3.26 -28.15 13.12
CA LEU A 47 2.73 -29.43 13.60
C LEU A 47 2.87 -29.60 15.13
N PRO A 48 4.03 -29.27 15.77
CA PRO A 48 4.14 -29.38 17.22
C PRO A 48 3.14 -28.48 17.98
N LEU A 49 2.76 -27.34 17.40
CA LEU A 49 1.77 -26.44 18.00
C LEU A 49 0.36 -27.04 17.94
N LEU A 50 0.00 -27.68 16.82
CA LEU A 50 -1.27 -28.38 16.69
C LEU A 50 -1.35 -29.59 17.62
N GLU A 51 -0.24 -30.32 17.79
CA GLU A 51 -0.16 -31.46 18.71
C GLU A 51 -0.29 -31.07 20.19
N ALA A 52 0.04 -29.83 20.53
CA ALA A 52 0.04 -29.35 21.92
C ALA A 52 -1.35 -28.97 22.45
N VAL A 53 -2.36 -28.81 21.59
CA VAL A 53 -3.70 -28.32 21.97
C VAL A 53 -4.79 -29.38 21.81
N GLY A 54 -5.89 -29.23 22.54
CA GLY A 54 -7.04 -30.15 22.44
C GLY A 54 -7.88 -29.97 21.18
N HIS A 55 -7.82 -28.80 20.53
CA HIS A 55 -8.61 -28.51 19.34
C HIS A 55 -7.76 -27.97 18.17
N PRO A 56 -7.02 -28.84 17.46
CA PRO A 56 -6.21 -28.45 16.30
C PRO A 56 -7.06 -28.30 15.03
N TYR A 57 -6.80 -27.24 14.26
CA TYR A 57 -7.45 -26.96 12.97
C TYR A 57 -6.42 -26.63 11.90
N ALA A 58 -6.49 -27.34 10.78
CA ALA A 58 -5.68 -27.08 9.60
C ALA A 58 -6.41 -26.10 8.67
N ILE A 59 -5.89 -24.89 8.53
CA ILE A 59 -6.52 -23.80 7.76
C ILE A 59 -5.79 -23.60 6.45
N ASN A 60 -6.47 -23.76 5.30
CA ASN A 60 -5.83 -23.66 3.98
C ASN A 60 -4.48 -24.44 3.91
N PRO A 61 -4.40 -25.70 4.39
CA PRO A 61 -3.11 -26.29 4.74
C PRO A 61 -2.22 -26.52 3.52
N ASP A 62 -0.91 -26.49 3.72
CA ASP A 62 0.06 -26.98 2.76
C ASP A 62 -0.09 -28.50 2.51
N ARG A 63 0.65 -29.04 1.53
CA ARG A 63 0.51 -30.46 1.15
C ARG A 63 0.84 -31.42 2.29
N GLN A 64 1.83 -31.11 3.12
CA GLN A 64 2.26 -31.99 4.22
C GLN A 64 1.25 -31.95 5.36
N LEU A 65 0.82 -30.76 5.76
CA LEU A 65 -0.18 -30.58 6.81
C LEU A 65 -1.53 -31.19 6.39
N ARG A 66 -1.94 -31.05 5.13
CA ARG A 66 -3.17 -31.68 4.62
C ARG A 66 -3.15 -33.20 4.75
N LYS A 67 -1.99 -33.83 4.51
CA LYS A 67 -1.82 -35.28 4.66
C LYS A 67 -1.98 -35.68 6.13
N ILE A 68 -1.26 -35.01 7.02
CA ILE A 68 -1.28 -35.31 8.46
C ILE A 68 -2.67 -35.07 9.05
N ALA A 69 -3.32 -33.95 8.70
CA ALA A 69 -4.65 -33.63 9.19
C ALA A 69 -5.68 -34.70 8.77
N ARG A 70 -5.58 -35.24 7.55
CA ARG A 70 -6.42 -36.36 7.11
C ARG A 70 -6.11 -37.67 7.85
N GLU A 71 -4.84 -37.96 8.13
CA GLU A 71 -4.44 -39.16 8.87
C GLU A 71 -4.86 -39.13 10.34
N ARG A 72 -5.04 -37.94 10.91
CA ARG A 72 -5.40 -37.72 12.32
C ARG A 72 -6.84 -37.27 12.52
N ASP A 73 -7.65 -37.29 11.46
CA ASP A 73 -9.03 -36.80 11.46
C ASP A 73 -9.18 -35.37 12.04
N TRP A 74 -8.17 -34.52 11.82
CA TRP A 74 -8.23 -33.12 12.21
C TRP A 74 -9.10 -32.31 11.22
N PRO A 75 -9.91 -31.36 11.71
CA PRO A 75 -10.66 -30.46 10.86
C PRO A 75 -9.77 -29.71 9.87
N ILE A 76 -10.21 -29.67 8.61
CA ILE A 76 -9.58 -28.90 7.54
C ILE A 76 -10.58 -27.87 7.03
N GLU A 77 -10.25 -26.59 7.16
CA GLU A 77 -11.09 -25.48 6.69
C GLU A 77 -10.41 -24.71 5.57
N TYR A 78 -11.18 -24.30 4.56
CA TYR A 78 -10.69 -23.51 3.43
C TYR A 78 -11.37 -22.14 3.39
N PHE A 79 -10.57 -21.07 3.43
CA PHE A 79 -11.03 -19.70 3.31
C PHE A 79 -10.49 -19.08 2.02
N SER A 80 -11.39 -18.70 1.10
CA SER A 80 -11.02 -18.12 -0.20
C SER A 80 -11.31 -16.61 -0.31
N ARG A 81 -11.90 -16.00 0.71
CA ARG A 81 -12.23 -14.57 0.75
C ARG A 81 -11.51 -13.90 1.92
N PRO A 82 -10.29 -13.38 1.72
CA PRO A 82 -9.57 -12.67 2.78
C PRO A 82 -10.26 -11.33 3.06
N GLU A 83 -10.46 -11.01 4.35
CA GLU A 83 -10.80 -9.66 4.75
C GLU A 83 -9.52 -8.80 4.67
N PRO A 84 -9.51 -7.70 3.91
CA PRO A 84 -8.31 -6.88 3.76
C PRO A 84 -7.90 -6.26 5.10
N LEU A 85 -6.63 -6.47 5.50
CA LEU A 85 -6.07 -5.88 6.73
C LEU A 85 -6.06 -4.35 6.70
N PHE A 86 -5.85 -3.78 5.51
CA PHE A 86 -5.87 -2.35 5.27
C PHE A 86 -7.04 -2.04 4.34
N LYS A 87 -8.03 -1.30 4.84
CA LYS A 87 -9.06 -0.71 3.99
C LYS A 87 -8.38 0.39 3.19
N PRO A 88 -8.32 0.32 1.85
CA PRO A 88 -7.78 1.43 1.08
C PRO A 88 -8.57 2.69 1.45
N GLY A 89 -7.86 3.71 1.92
CA GLY A 89 -8.48 4.98 2.24
C GLY A 89 -9.22 5.50 1.02
N LYS A 90 -10.34 6.21 1.22
CA LYS A 90 -10.96 6.96 0.13
C LYS A 90 -9.94 7.98 -0.37
N VAL A 91 -9.28 7.71 -1.49
CA VAL A 91 -8.48 8.72 -2.18
C VAL A 91 -9.48 9.78 -2.59
N ILE A 92 -9.47 10.93 -1.91
CA ILE A 92 -10.31 12.05 -2.30
C ILE A 92 -9.79 12.51 -3.66
N ALA A 93 -10.51 12.17 -4.71
CA ALA A 93 -10.32 12.69 -6.06
C ALA A 93 -10.64 14.19 -6.08
N GLY A 94 -9.74 15.01 -5.52
CA GLY A 94 -9.88 16.47 -5.41
C GLY A 94 -8.63 17.23 -5.83
N ALA A 95 -7.46 16.58 -5.84
CA ALA A 95 -6.21 17.20 -6.26
C ALA A 95 -6.21 17.57 -7.76
N GLY A 96 -6.81 16.73 -8.62
CA GLY A 96 -6.93 17.01 -10.05
C GLY A 96 -7.87 18.18 -10.37
N THR A 97 -8.98 18.31 -9.63
CA THR A 97 -9.99 19.35 -9.85
C THR A 97 -9.47 20.75 -9.47
N LEU A 98 -8.68 20.86 -8.40
CA LEU A 98 -8.02 22.12 -8.02
C LEU A 98 -6.94 22.54 -9.02
N ALA A 99 -6.16 21.61 -9.55
CA ALA A 99 -5.11 21.90 -10.53
C ALA A 99 -5.69 22.44 -11.86
N LEU A 100 -6.83 21.91 -12.32
CA LEU A 100 -7.47 22.34 -13.58
C LEU A 100 -8.04 23.77 -13.51
N ILE A 101 -8.60 24.18 -12.36
CA ILE A 101 -9.15 25.54 -12.18
C ILE A 101 -8.03 26.60 -12.14
N GLY A 102 -6.89 26.30 -11.51
CA GLY A 102 -5.74 27.20 -11.44
C GLY A 102 -5.09 27.48 -12.81
N ALA A 103 -5.01 26.46 -13.67
CA ALA A 103 -4.44 26.62 -15.01
C ALA A 103 -5.34 27.45 -15.93
N ALA A 104 -6.67 27.26 -15.89
CA ALA A 104 -7.61 27.98 -16.74
C ALA A 104 -7.68 29.48 -16.42
N THR A 105 -7.67 29.84 -15.14
CA THR A 105 -7.71 31.25 -14.69
C THR A 105 -6.45 32.00 -15.09
N THR A 106 -5.28 31.41 -14.85
CA THR A 106 -3.98 32.00 -15.23
C THR A 106 -3.86 32.14 -16.75
N GLY A 107 -4.27 31.12 -17.51
CA GLY A 107 -4.28 31.15 -18.98
C GLY A 107 -5.18 32.26 -19.54
N LEU A 108 -6.39 32.43 -18.98
CA LEU A 108 -7.32 33.48 -19.40
C LEU A 108 -6.77 34.89 -19.10
N ILE A 109 -6.14 35.09 -17.94
CA ILE A 109 -5.52 36.38 -17.57
C ILE A 109 -4.38 36.73 -18.54
N LEU A 110 -3.51 35.78 -18.86
CA LEU A 110 -2.40 36.01 -19.79
C LEU A 110 -2.89 36.29 -21.22
N TRP A 111 -3.90 35.56 -21.68
CA TRP A 111 -4.49 35.79 -23.01
C TRP A 111 -5.16 37.16 -23.13
N LEU A 112 -5.93 37.58 -22.12
CA LEU A 112 -6.55 38.91 -22.10
C LEU A 112 -5.49 40.03 -22.09
N ARG A 113 -4.38 39.83 -21.38
CA ARG A 113 -3.27 40.79 -21.32
C ARG A 113 -2.53 40.93 -22.66
N GLN A 114 -2.28 39.82 -23.38
CA GLN A 114 -1.69 39.87 -24.73
C GLN A 114 -2.60 40.61 -25.71
N ARG A 115 -3.91 40.31 -25.69
CA ARG A 115 -4.88 40.96 -26.59
C ARG A 115 -4.97 42.46 -26.37
N ALA A 116 -4.82 42.93 -25.14
CA ALA A 116 -4.76 44.35 -24.81
C ALA A 116 -3.48 45.04 -25.32
N GLN A 117 -2.35 44.31 -25.36
CA GLN A 117 -1.09 44.84 -25.89
C GLN A 117 -1.08 44.92 -27.42
N ASP A 118 -1.69 43.95 -28.11
CA ASP A 118 -1.82 43.95 -29.57
C ASP A 118 -2.66 45.11 -30.10
N VAL A 119 -3.70 45.50 -29.35
CA VAL A 119 -4.55 46.67 -29.68
C VAL A 119 -3.82 47.99 -29.45
N GLY A 120 -2.87 48.05 -28.51
CA GLY A 120 -2.07 49.25 -28.21
C GLY A 120 -0.87 49.48 -29.15
N SER A 121 -0.44 48.45 -29.91
CA SER A 121 0.73 48.52 -30.80
C SER A 121 0.38 48.96 -32.24
N ALA A 122 -0.90 49.05 -32.59
CA ALA A 122 -1.34 49.33 -33.96
C ALA A 122 -1.51 50.84 -34.23
N SER A 123 -0.44 51.63 -34.11
CA SER A 123 -0.42 52.99 -34.66
C SER A 123 0.98 53.54 -34.90
N THR A 124 1.60 53.21 -36.05
CA THR A 124 2.35 54.16 -36.90
C THR A 124 2.61 53.54 -38.29
N PRO A 125 1.99 54.02 -39.40
CA PRO A 125 2.31 53.53 -40.74
C PRO A 125 3.62 54.16 -41.27
N GLN A 126 4.65 53.33 -41.49
CA GLN A 126 5.83 53.71 -42.28
C GLN A 126 5.50 53.61 -43.77
N LEU A 127 5.04 54.71 -44.36
CA LEU A 127 4.74 54.80 -45.79
C LEU A 127 5.33 56.09 -46.35
N LEU A 128 6.66 56.26 -46.30
CA LEU A 128 7.40 57.36 -46.97
C LEU A 128 8.93 57.10 -47.00
N ALA A 129 9.37 55.93 -47.47
CA ALA A 129 10.80 55.64 -47.69
C ALA A 129 11.09 54.96 -49.03
N ARG A 130 10.28 55.24 -50.06
CA ARG A 130 10.51 54.71 -51.39
C ARG A 130 10.00 55.70 -52.43
N LEU A 131 10.82 56.70 -52.75
CA LEU A 131 10.84 57.45 -54.02
C LEU A 131 11.98 58.48 -53.96
N MET A 132 13.19 58.04 -54.30
CA MET A 132 14.21 58.93 -54.88
C MET A 132 14.50 58.43 -56.30
N PRO A 133 14.58 59.30 -57.31
CA PRO A 133 15.43 59.07 -58.47
C PRO A 133 16.81 59.72 -58.24
N ARG A 134 17.84 58.93 -58.50
CA ARG A 134 19.25 59.34 -58.62
C ARG A 134 19.40 60.38 -59.74
N ARG A 135 20.18 61.44 -59.51
CA ARG A 135 20.68 62.33 -60.56
C ARG A 135 22.20 62.17 -60.66
N THR A 136 22.67 61.84 -61.86
CA THR A 136 24.06 61.78 -62.30
C THR A 136 24.65 63.19 -62.44
N TYR A 137 25.90 63.37 -62.00
CA TYR A 137 26.99 64.02 -62.74
C TYR A 137 28.31 63.46 -62.22
#